data_AF-A0A7K0M233-F1
#
_entry.id   AF-A0A7K0M233-F1
#
_cell.length_a   1.000
_cell.length_b   1.000
_cell.length_c   1.000
_cell.angle_alpha   90.00
_cell.angle_beta   90.00
_cell.angle_gamma   90.00
#
_symmetry.space_group_name_H-M   'P 1'
#
loop_
_entity.id
_entity.type
_entity.pdbx_description
1 polymer ?
#
loop_
_entity_poly.entity_id
_entity_poly.type
_entity_poly.pdbx_seq_one_letter_code
_entity_poly.pdbx_strand_id
1 'polypeptide(L)'
;AGGVVADQVGWFFVLAPYGIIAQPIHTTILPELVAEHQAGDTSAFVSSLRWALDSMCVLLLPISALCAALAVPAMSVLAFGSAKDAQGIDLLAAALASLGLGLLPYGAFFLLARAWYVYGNSRVPAIAGGCAAAAGVLCMAAAAVFVSGTNLVLALGLAHSLAFLVGSVVLVVSLRGRTHMWILPSLLIPCLVGSVLVGLLVWGIYEWWGPTGKLMDLLALLALCSLALGLYAGFLRVLGVSITQRLPGSGTQPEPEPPRV
;
A
#
# COMPACT_ATOMS: atom_id res chain seq x y z
N ALA A 1 -2.76 -12.44 -25.95
CA ALA A 1 -2.64 -10.99 -26.25
C ALA A 1 -3.22 -10.08 -25.15
N GLY A 2 -4.14 -10.54 -24.27
CA GLY A 2 -4.75 -9.68 -23.26
C GLY A 2 -3.95 -9.40 -21.97
N GLY A 3 -2.91 -10.19 -21.66
CA GLY A 3 -2.20 -10.09 -20.36
C GLY A 3 -1.54 -8.73 -20.09
N VAL A 4 -0.89 -8.14 -21.08
CA VAL A 4 -0.24 -6.81 -20.94
C VAL A 4 -1.28 -5.73 -20.62
N VAL A 5 -2.44 -5.76 -21.29
CA VAL A 5 -3.53 -4.82 -21.02
C VAL A 5 -4.10 -5.05 -19.63
N ALA A 6 -4.26 -6.32 -19.22
CA ALA A 6 -4.74 -6.65 -17.89
C ALA A 6 -3.80 -6.13 -16.79
N ASP A 7 -2.49 -6.31 -16.93
CA ASP A 7 -1.49 -5.75 -16.01
C ASP A 7 -1.56 -4.22 -15.94
N GLN A 8 -1.67 -3.53 -17.08
CA GLN A 8 -1.78 -2.07 -17.13
C GLN A 8 -3.06 -1.58 -16.44
N VAL A 9 -4.20 -2.21 -16.74
CA VAL A 9 -5.49 -1.84 -16.15
C VAL A 9 -5.48 -2.10 -14.65
N GLY A 10 -5.01 -3.28 -14.21
CA GLY A 10 -4.84 -3.61 -12.80
C GLY A 10 -3.94 -2.59 -12.08
N TRP A 11 -2.84 -2.17 -12.71
CA TRP A 11 -1.95 -1.15 -12.20
C TRP A 11 -2.67 0.19 -11.96
N PHE A 12 -3.47 0.66 -12.92
CA PHE A 12 -4.24 1.90 -12.73
C PHE A 12 -5.25 1.81 -11.60
N PHE A 13 -5.91 0.67 -11.41
CA PHE A 13 -6.83 0.47 -10.29
C PHE A 13 -6.12 0.51 -8.94
N VAL A 14 -4.90 -0.04 -8.84
CA VAL A 14 -4.10 -0.01 -7.61
C VAL A 14 -3.50 1.38 -7.34
N LEU A 15 -3.22 2.17 -8.39
CA LEU A 15 -2.75 3.54 -8.24
C LEU A 15 -3.78 4.48 -7.61
N ALA A 16 -5.07 4.27 -7.83
CA ALA A 16 -6.13 5.12 -7.28
C ALA A 16 -6.10 5.20 -5.74
N PRO A 17 -6.19 4.08 -4.97
CA PRO A 17 -6.09 4.15 -3.51
C PRO A 17 -4.72 4.62 -3.04
N TYR A 18 -3.63 4.25 -3.73
CA TYR A 18 -2.29 4.76 -3.43
C TYR A 18 -2.23 6.30 -3.50
N GLY A 19 -2.71 6.88 -4.60
CA GLY A 19 -2.68 8.32 -4.84
C GLY A 19 -3.56 9.11 -3.87
N ILE A 20 -4.69 8.54 -3.46
CA ILE A 20 -5.63 9.19 -2.53
C ILE A 20 -5.14 9.08 -1.07
N ILE A 21 -4.41 8.03 -0.70
CA ILE A 21 -4.06 7.75 0.70
C ILE A 21 -2.57 8.01 0.96
N ALA A 22 -1.68 7.32 0.25
CA ALA A 22 -0.26 7.34 0.56
C ALA A 22 0.41 8.65 0.15
N GLN A 23 0.08 9.21 -1.03
CA GLN A 23 0.70 10.46 -1.47
C GLN A 23 0.44 11.66 -0.55
N PRO A 24 -0.79 11.88 -0.03
CA PRO A 24 -1.03 12.92 0.96
C PRO A 24 -0.18 12.71 2.23
N ILE A 25 -0.06 11.48 2.73
CA ILE A 25 0.81 11.17 3.87
C ILE A 25 2.27 11.53 3.54
N HIS A 26 2.76 11.14 2.36
CA HIS A 26 4.14 11.44 1.93
C HIS A 26 4.44 12.94 1.85
N THR A 27 3.48 13.74 1.40
CA THR A 27 3.65 15.18 1.18
C THR A 27 3.48 15.98 2.46
N THR A 28 2.60 15.53 3.35
CA THR A 28 2.32 16.20 4.64
C THR A 28 3.41 15.95 5.68
N ILE A 29 4.01 14.76 5.71
CA ILE A 29 5.02 14.41 6.73
C ILE A 29 6.42 15.00 6.43
N LEU A 30 6.69 15.35 5.17
CA LEU A 30 8.05 15.74 4.75
C LEU A 30 8.60 16.99 5.46
N PRO A 31 7.84 18.10 5.60
CA PRO A 31 8.34 19.27 6.33
C PRO A 31 8.70 18.97 7.78
N GLU A 32 7.92 18.09 8.44
CA GLU A 32 8.15 17.67 9.82
C GLU A 32 9.44 16.86 9.93
N LEU A 33 9.65 15.87 9.06
CA LEU A 33 10.89 15.08 9.03
C LEU A 33 12.13 15.95 8.80
N VAL A 34 12.03 16.97 7.95
CA VAL A 34 13.13 17.93 7.71
C VAL A 34 13.42 18.76 8.96
N ALA A 35 12.39 19.29 9.61
CA ALA A 35 12.56 20.09 10.82
C ALA A 35 13.16 19.27 11.98
N GLU A 36 12.66 18.05 12.20
CA GLU A 36 13.16 17.12 13.22
C GLU A 36 14.63 16.73 12.95
N HIS A 37 14.98 16.49 11.68
CA HIS A 37 16.36 16.21 11.30
C HIS A 37 17.29 17.42 11.54
N GLN A 38 16.86 18.63 11.18
CA GLN A 38 17.63 19.86 11.41
C GLN A 38 17.82 20.16 12.90
N ALA A 39 16.82 19.84 13.73
CA ALA A 39 16.91 19.95 15.19
C ALA A 39 17.79 18.87 15.83
N GLY A 40 18.23 17.85 15.06
CA GLY A 40 18.97 16.71 15.59
C GLY A 40 18.13 15.72 16.41
N ASP A 41 16.80 15.87 16.41
CA ASP A 41 15.89 15.01 17.17
C ASP A 41 15.56 13.73 16.40
N THR A 42 16.45 12.76 16.51
CA THR A 42 16.30 11.45 15.87
C THR A 42 15.09 10.68 16.41
N SER A 43 14.71 10.90 17.68
CA SER A 43 13.57 10.23 18.29
C SER A 43 12.26 10.74 17.70
N ALA A 44 12.11 12.06 17.57
CA ALA A 44 10.97 12.68 16.91
C ALA A 44 10.87 12.21 15.45
N PHE A 45 11.97 12.26 14.69
CA PHE A 45 12.05 11.76 13.31
C PHE A 45 11.54 10.32 13.16
N VAL A 46 12.01 9.42 14.02
CA VAL A 46 11.59 8.01 13.99
C VAL A 46 10.12 7.87 14.38
N SER A 47 9.64 8.67 15.33
CA SER A 47 8.23 8.66 15.74
C SER A 47 7.29 9.12 14.62
N SER A 48 7.67 10.16 13.87
CA SER A 48 6.92 10.73 12.77
C SER A 48 6.90 9.80 11.55
N LEU A 49 8.03 9.15 11.27
CA LEU A 49 8.10 8.12 10.24
C LEU A 49 7.28 6.87 10.59
N ARG A 50 7.30 6.43 11.86
CA ARG A 50 6.43 5.33 12.33
C ARG A 50 4.96 5.70 12.24
N TRP A 51 4.58 6.92 12.63
CA TRP A 51 3.20 7.40 12.50
C TRP A 51 2.71 7.38 11.05
N ALA A 52 3.55 7.80 10.10
CA ALA A 52 3.21 7.75 8.68
C ALA A 52 3.02 6.30 8.20
N LEU A 53 3.93 5.40 8.57
CA LEU A 53 3.81 3.97 8.26
C LEU A 53 2.58 3.33 8.90
N ASP A 54 2.27 3.65 10.15
CA ASP A 54 1.10 3.16 10.88
C ASP A 54 -0.20 3.65 10.24
N SER A 55 -0.25 4.93 9.84
CA SER A 55 -1.37 5.52 9.09
C SER A 55 -1.59 4.80 7.76
N MET A 56 -0.50 4.50 7.04
CA MET A 56 -0.56 3.71 5.80
C MET A 56 -0.99 2.26 6.05
N CYS A 57 -0.55 1.61 7.14
CA CYS A 57 -1.00 0.26 7.49
C CYS A 57 -2.51 0.23 7.74
N VAL A 58 -3.01 1.18 8.52
CA VAL A 58 -4.44 1.29 8.84
C VAL A 58 -5.29 1.43 7.59
N LEU A 59 -4.85 2.24 6.62
CA LEU A 59 -5.66 2.60 5.46
C LEU A 59 -5.44 1.68 4.24
N LEU A 60 -4.22 1.23 3.97
CA LEU A 60 -3.88 0.47 2.76
C LEU A 60 -4.10 -1.04 2.90
N LEU A 61 -3.83 -1.64 4.07
CA LEU A 61 -4.01 -3.09 4.26
C LEU A 61 -5.44 -3.60 4.03
N PRO A 62 -6.51 -2.93 4.52
CA PRO A 62 -7.87 -3.40 4.24
C PRO A 62 -8.20 -3.28 2.75
N ILE A 63 -7.69 -2.25 2.07
CA ILE A 63 -7.87 -2.08 0.62
C ILE A 63 -7.14 -3.18 -0.14
N SER A 64 -5.89 -3.49 0.23
CA SER A 64 -5.14 -4.62 -0.34
C SER A 64 -5.90 -5.93 -0.19
N ALA A 65 -6.49 -6.19 0.99
CA ALA A 65 -7.28 -7.38 1.24
C ALA A 65 -8.55 -7.42 0.37
N LEU A 66 -9.25 -6.29 0.21
CA LEU A 66 -10.42 -6.19 -0.67
C LEU A 66 -10.07 -6.36 -2.15
N CYS A 67 -8.96 -5.78 -2.61
CA CYS A 67 -8.46 -5.97 -3.98
C CYS A 67 -8.19 -7.45 -4.28
N ALA A 68 -7.68 -8.21 -3.30
CA ALA A 68 -7.46 -9.64 -3.45
C ALA A 68 -8.76 -10.47 -3.33
N ALA A 69 -9.57 -10.18 -2.31
CA ALA A 69 -10.79 -10.92 -1.98
C ALA A 69 -11.91 -10.74 -3.02
N LEU A 70 -12.06 -9.54 -3.56
CA LEU A 70 -13.17 -9.17 -4.45
C LEU A 70 -12.69 -8.86 -5.87
N ALA A 71 -11.53 -9.39 -6.27
CA ALA A 71 -10.92 -9.10 -7.57
C ALA A 71 -11.83 -9.47 -8.76
N VAL A 72 -12.38 -10.69 -8.73
CA VAL A 72 -13.27 -11.22 -9.78
C VAL A 72 -14.55 -10.40 -9.88
N PRO A 73 -15.34 -10.19 -8.81
CA PRO A 73 -16.52 -9.33 -8.89
C PRO A 73 -16.18 -7.91 -9.32
N ALA A 74 -15.12 -7.30 -8.80
CA ALA A 74 -14.70 -5.97 -9.19
C ALA A 74 -14.46 -5.88 -10.71
N MET A 75 -13.71 -6.83 -11.25
CA MET A 75 -13.40 -6.84 -12.69
C MET A 75 -14.57 -7.28 -13.56
N SER A 76 -15.51 -8.08 -13.07
CA SER A 76 -16.75 -8.40 -13.81
C SER A 76 -17.59 -7.14 -14.11
N VAL A 77 -17.64 -6.21 -13.15
CA VAL A 77 -18.35 -4.93 -13.25
C VAL A 77 -17.55 -3.95 -14.11
N LEU A 78 -16.24 -3.84 -13.85
CA LEU A 78 -15.37 -2.81 -14.42
C LEU A 78 -14.82 -3.17 -15.80
N ALA A 79 -14.81 -4.45 -16.19
CA ALA A 79 -14.29 -4.89 -17.47
C ALA A 79 -15.03 -4.23 -18.66
N PHE A 80 -14.25 -3.80 -19.63
CA PHE A 80 -14.70 -3.07 -20.81
C PHE A 80 -14.10 -3.65 -22.10
N GLY A 81 -14.64 -3.23 -23.24
CA GLY A 81 -14.16 -3.67 -24.56
C GLY A 81 -14.18 -5.20 -24.71
N SER A 82 -13.08 -5.75 -25.23
CA SER A 82 -12.88 -7.18 -25.46
C SER A 82 -12.58 -8.00 -24.20
N ALA A 83 -12.37 -7.37 -23.04
CA ALA A 83 -12.07 -8.05 -21.78
C ALA A 83 -13.34 -8.42 -20.97
N LYS A 84 -14.52 -8.33 -21.57
CA LYS A 84 -15.82 -8.61 -20.93
C LYS A 84 -16.16 -10.11 -20.87
N ASP A 85 -15.41 -10.94 -21.57
CA ASP A 85 -15.53 -12.39 -21.50
C ASP A 85 -14.88 -12.91 -20.20
N ALA A 86 -15.20 -14.17 -19.85
CA ALA A 86 -14.71 -14.77 -18.61
C ALA A 86 -13.18 -14.77 -18.52
N GLN A 87 -12.50 -15.07 -19.63
CA GLN A 87 -11.03 -15.08 -19.68
C GLN A 87 -10.44 -13.68 -19.46
N GLY A 88 -11.03 -12.62 -20.04
CA GLY A 88 -10.60 -11.25 -19.81
C GLY A 88 -10.77 -10.80 -18.37
N ILE A 89 -11.91 -11.16 -17.74
CA ILE A 89 -12.18 -10.88 -16.33
C ILE A 89 -11.15 -11.56 -15.43
N ASP A 90 -10.84 -12.84 -15.68
CA ASP A 90 -9.85 -13.58 -14.88
C ASP A 90 -8.46 -12.96 -14.97
N LEU A 91 -8.03 -12.53 -16.16
CA LEU A 91 -6.76 -11.82 -16.33
C LEU A 91 -6.74 -10.50 -15.54
N LEU A 92 -7.79 -9.70 -15.66
CA LEU A 92 -7.91 -8.43 -14.93
C LEU A 92 -7.94 -8.64 -13.41
N ALA A 93 -8.66 -9.66 -12.94
CA ALA A 93 -8.77 -10.00 -11.54
C ALA A 93 -7.43 -10.48 -10.98
N ALA A 94 -6.69 -11.31 -11.72
CA ALA A 94 -5.34 -11.73 -11.34
C ALA A 94 -4.38 -10.54 -11.21
N ALA A 95 -4.45 -9.58 -12.13
CA ALA A 95 -3.64 -8.36 -12.06
C ALA A 95 -4.01 -7.52 -10.83
N LEU A 96 -5.31 -7.27 -10.60
CA LEU A 96 -5.79 -6.49 -9.46
C LEU A 96 -5.39 -7.13 -8.12
N ALA A 97 -5.60 -8.44 -7.97
CA ALA A 97 -5.30 -9.16 -6.74
C ALA A 97 -3.80 -9.13 -6.43
N SER A 98 -2.96 -9.51 -7.41
CA SER A 98 -1.51 -9.63 -7.21
C SER A 98 -0.82 -8.27 -6.99
N LEU A 99 -1.20 -7.24 -7.74
CA LEU A 99 -0.68 -5.87 -7.56
C LEU A 99 -1.25 -5.21 -6.30
N GLY A 100 -2.52 -5.47 -5.96
CA GLY A 100 -3.19 -4.92 -4.78
C GLY A 100 -2.51 -5.33 -3.47
N LEU A 101 -1.95 -6.54 -3.41
CA LEU A 101 -1.14 -7.00 -2.27
C LEU A 101 0.13 -6.17 -2.06
N GLY A 102 0.65 -5.52 -3.11
CA GLY A 102 1.83 -4.66 -3.07
C GLY A 102 1.58 -3.22 -2.61
N LEU A 103 0.34 -2.84 -2.31
CA LEU A 103 -0.03 -1.44 -2.06
C LEU A 103 0.73 -0.82 -0.87
N LEU A 104 0.79 -1.51 0.27
CA LEU A 104 1.55 -1.04 1.45
C LEU A 104 3.06 -1.01 1.17
N PRO A 105 3.71 -2.09 0.67
CA PRO A 105 5.10 -2.04 0.27
C PRO A 105 5.45 -0.92 -0.72
N TYR A 106 4.60 -0.71 -1.71
CA TYR A 106 4.79 0.32 -2.72
C TYR A 106 4.83 1.72 -2.08
N GLY A 107 3.86 2.02 -1.23
CA GLY A 107 3.84 3.28 -0.50
C GLY A 107 5.01 3.41 0.48
N ALA A 108 5.27 2.37 1.28
CA ALA A 108 6.35 2.38 2.27
C ALA A 108 7.71 2.66 1.61
N PHE A 109 8.00 2.06 0.45
CA PHE A 109 9.23 2.32 -0.29
C PHE A 109 9.42 3.82 -0.58
N PHE A 110 8.37 4.48 -1.09
CA PHE A 110 8.44 5.90 -1.44
C PHE A 110 8.51 6.83 -0.24
N LEU A 111 7.88 6.47 0.87
CA LEU A 111 8.02 7.19 2.14
C LEU A 111 9.45 7.08 2.67
N LEU A 112 10.02 5.86 2.70
CA LEU A 112 11.36 5.60 3.20
C LEU A 112 12.45 6.20 2.29
N ALA A 113 12.21 6.27 0.99
CA ALA A 113 13.08 6.99 0.07
C ALA A 113 13.14 8.49 0.40
N ARG A 114 12.00 9.10 0.76
CA ARG A 114 11.97 10.50 1.22
C ARG A 114 12.72 10.71 2.52
N ALA A 115 12.61 9.77 3.47
CA ALA A 115 13.40 9.80 4.69
C ALA A 115 14.92 9.85 4.38
N TRP A 116 15.40 9.08 3.40
CA TRP A 116 16.78 9.14 2.95
C TRP A 116 17.17 10.45 2.25
N TYR A 117 16.23 11.09 1.55
CA TYR A 117 16.45 12.42 0.97
C TYR A 117 16.60 13.50 2.04
N VAL A 118 15.92 13.37 3.18
CA VAL A 118 16.13 14.27 4.33
C VAL A 118 17.57 14.18 4.85
N TYR A 119 18.16 12.99 4.86
CA TYR A 119 19.60 12.78 5.17
C TYR A 119 20.55 13.20 4.04
N GLY A 120 20.07 13.83 2.96
CA GLY A 120 20.88 14.23 1.81
C GLY A 120 21.47 13.06 1.01
N ASN A 121 20.96 11.83 1.18
CA ASN A 121 21.50 10.63 0.54
C ASN A 121 20.48 10.00 -0.40
N SER A 122 20.54 10.39 -1.67
CA SER A 122 19.72 9.81 -2.74
C SER A 122 20.24 8.47 -3.26
N ARG A 123 21.49 8.09 -2.94
CA ARG A 123 22.13 6.88 -3.47
C ARG A 123 21.52 5.60 -2.88
N VAL A 124 21.24 5.59 -1.58
CA VAL A 124 20.65 4.42 -0.91
C VAL A 124 19.30 4.04 -1.52
N PRO A 125 18.31 4.95 -1.64
CA PRO A 125 17.04 4.60 -2.29
C PRO A 125 17.19 4.28 -3.78
N ALA A 126 18.10 4.92 -4.50
CA ALA A 126 18.35 4.60 -5.90
C ALA A 126 18.90 3.17 -6.09
N ILE A 127 19.88 2.77 -5.27
CA ILE A 127 20.46 1.41 -5.33
C ILE A 127 19.43 0.38 -4.86
N ALA A 128 18.74 0.62 -3.74
CA ALA A 128 17.72 -0.30 -3.24
C ALA A 128 16.60 -0.50 -4.27
N GLY A 129 16.09 0.58 -4.87
CA GLY A 129 15.08 0.53 -5.92
C GLY A 129 15.59 -0.15 -7.19
N GLY A 130 16.79 0.16 -7.64
CA GLY A 130 17.40 -0.45 -8.82
C GLY A 130 17.62 -1.96 -8.65
N CYS A 131 18.17 -2.39 -7.52
CA CYS A 131 18.37 -3.81 -7.20
C CYS A 131 17.03 -4.55 -7.06
N ALA A 132 16.04 -3.95 -6.37
CA ALA A 132 14.71 -4.54 -6.24
C ALA A 132 14.01 -4.66 -7.60
N ALA A 133 14.08 -3.64 -8.45
CA ALA A 133 13.52 -3.66 -9.80
C ALA A 133 14.20 -4.72 -10.67
N ALA A 134 15.53 -4.80 -10.65
CA ALA A 134 16.28 -5.83 -11.38
C ALA A 134 15.89 -7.24 -10.92
N ALA A 135 15.84 -7.48 -9.61
CA ALA A 135 15.40 -8.77 -9.07
C ALA A 135 13.94 -9.09 -9.43
N GLY A 136 13.05 -8.10 -9.38
CA GLY A 136 11.65 -8.23 -9.79
C GLY A 136 11.51 -8.60 -11.27
N VAL A 137 12.22 -7.91 -12.16
CA VAL A 137 12.25 -8.22 -13.60
C VAL A 137 12.79 -9.62 -13.86
N LEU A 138 13.83 -10.06 -13.14
CA LEU A 138 14.34 -11.43 -13.25
C LEU A 138 13.30 -12.47 -12.79
N CYS A 139 12.59 -12.20 -11.69
CA CYS A 139 11.51 -13.07 -11.23
C CYS A 139 10.35 -13.14 -12.25
N MET A 140 9.99 -12.00 -12.83
CA MET A 140 8.97 -11.91 -13.89
C MET A 140 9.39 -12.68 -15.14
N ALA A 141 10.65 -12.53 -15.59
CA ALA A 141 11.19 -13.24 -16.73
C ALA A 141 11.24 -14.75 -16.49
N ALA A 142 11.66 -15.17 -15.29
CA ALA A 142 11.65 -16.58 -14.90
C ALA A 142 10.21 -17.13 -14.87
N ALA A 143 9.26 -16.39 -14.30
CA ALA A 143 7.85 -16.78 -14.29
C ALA A 143 7.31 -16.94 -15.72
N ALA A 144 7.68 -16.08 -16.66
CA ALA A 144 7.25 -16.18 -18.06
C ALA A 144 7.72 -17.44 -18.81
N VAL A 145 8.72 -18.17 -18.27
CA VAL A 145 9.19 -19.44 -18.86
C VAL A 145 8.29 -20.63 -18.46
N PHE A 146 7.73 -20.62 -17.25
CA PHE A 146 6.95 -21.74 -16.69
C PHE A 146 5.44 -21.44 -16.61
N VAL A 147 5.13 -20.15 -16.51
CA VAL A 147 3.87 -19.41 -16.39
C VAL A 147 3.14 -19.09 -17.69
N SER A 148 1.86 -19.41 -17.90
CA SER A 148 1.07 -18.79 -18.99
C SER A 148 -0.33 -18.37 -18.55
N GLY A 149 -0.99 -17.53 -19.37
CA GLY A 149 -2.35 -17.06 -19.13
C GLY A 149 -2.53 -16.27 -17.83
N THR A 150 -3.61 -16.54 -17.11
CA THR A 150 -3.96 -15.89 -15.83
C THR A 150 -2.89 -16.08 -14.76
N ASN A 151 -2.28 -17.26 -14.69
CA ASN A 151 -1.23 -17.56 -13.73
C ASN A 151 0.05 -16.76 -13.99
N LEU A 152 0.34 -16.44 -15.26
CA LEU A 152 1.44 -15.54 -15.60
C LEU A 152 1.17 -14.13 -15.07
N VAL A 153 -0.02 -13.57 -15.34
CA VAL A 153 -0.42 -12.24 -14.85
C VAL A 153 -0.34 -12.17 -13.33
N LEU A 154 -0.87 -13.18 -12.63
CA LEU A 154 -0.75 -13.29 -11.18
C LEU A 154 0.72 -13.29 -10.72
N ALA A 155 1.57 -14.10 -11.37
CA ALA A 155 3.00 -14.18 -11.02
C ALA A 155 3.74 -12.86 -11.27
N LEU A 156 3.41 -12.14 -12.34
CA LEU A 156 3.99 -10.83 -12.66
C LEU A 156 3.63 -9.80 -11.58
N GLY A 157 2.36 -9.67 -11.22
CA GLY A 157 1.96 -8.74 -10.16
C GLY A 157 2.52 -9.13 -8.78
N LEU A 158 2.65 -10.41 -8.46
CA LEU A 158 3.28 -10.87 -7.22
C LEU A 158 4.77 -10.56 -7.18
N ALA A 159 5.48 -10.76 -8.30
CA ALA A 159 6.89 -10.38 -8.43
C ALA A 159 7.09 -8.86 -8.26
N HIS A 160 6.17 -8.05 -8.79
CA HIS A 160 6.16 -6.60 -8.59
C HIS A 160 5.98 -6.23 -7.11
N SER A 161 4.94 -6.77 -6.46
CA SER A 161 4.64 -6.55 -5.05
C SER A 161 5.80 -6.99 -4.14
N LEU A 162 6.43 -8.13 -4.45
CA LEU A 162 7.59 -8.64 -3.73
C LEU A 162 8.81 -7.74 -3.90
N ALA A 163 9.06 -7.21 -5.11
CA ALA A 163 10.16 -6.29 -5.35
C ALA A 163 10.03 -5.04 -4.45
N PHE A 164 8.85 -4.43 -4.38
CA PHE A 164 8.61 -3.29 -3.49
C PHE A 164 8.70 -3.64 -2.00
N LEU A 165 8.32 -4.86 -1.62
CA LEU A 165 8.50 -5.35 -0.26
C LEU A 165 9.97 -5.45 0.10
N VAL A 166 10.77 -6.10 -0.75
CA VAL A 166 12.22 -6.22 -0.56
C VAL A 166 12.86 -4.83 -0.52
N GLY A 167 12.53 -3.94 -1.45
CA GLY A 167 13.02 -2.57 -1.47
C GLY A 167 12.69 -1.81 -0.18
N SER A 168 11.46 -1.92 0.30
CA SER A 168 11.03 -1.31 1.57
C SER A 168 11.80 -1.85 2.77
N VAL A 169 11.96 -3.17 2.85
CA VAL A 169 12.73 -3.82 3.93
C VAL A 169 14.18 -3.35 3.92
N VAL A 170 14.82 -3.29 2.75
CA VAL A 170 16.19 -2.76 2.60
C VAL A 170 16.28 -1.32 3.11
N LEU A 171 15.30 -0.47 2.79
CA LEU A 171 15.29 0.92 3.25
C LEU A 171 15.04 1.05 4.75
N VAL A 172 14.14 0.26 5.35
CA VAL A 172 13.93 0.25 6.82
C VAL A 172 15.20 -0.20 7.52
N VAL A 173 15.83 -1.29 7.08
CA VAL A 173 17.04 -1.84 7.69
C VAL A 173 18.21 -0.87 7.58
N SER A 174 18.38 -0.23 6.42
CA SER A 174 19.44 0.75 6.22
C SER A 174 19.21 2.04 7.03
N LEU A 175 17.96 2.50 7.18
CA LEU A 175 17.61 3.62 8.07
C LEU A 175 17.85 3.30 9.55
N ARG A 176 17.60 2.06 9.97
CA ARG A 176 17.96 1.60 11.33
C ARG A 176 19.46 1.77 11.58
N GLY A 177 20.30 1.48 10.60
CA GLY A 177 21.75 1.69 10.70
C GLY A 177 22.15 3.16 10.91
N ARG A 178 21.31 4.11 10.51
CA ARG A 178 21.53 5.56 10.68
C ARG A 178 20.92 6.13 11.95
N THR A 179 19.69 5.73 12.25
CA THR A 179 18.92 6.25 13.40
C THR A 179 19.22 5.49 14.69
N HIS A 180 19.82 4.30 14.61
CA HIS A 180 19.99 3.34 15.71
C HIS A 180 18.68 2.89 16.38
N MET A 181 17.53 3.24 15.80
CA MET A 181 16.20 2.91 16.29
C MET A 181 15.44 2.08 15.27
N TRP A 182 14.54 1.23 15.75
CA TRP A 182 13.63 0.50 14.87
C TRP A 182 12.56 1.44 14.30
N ILE A 183 12.16 1.27 13.04
CA ILE A 183 11.13 2.10 12.38
C ILE A 183 9.96 1.21 11.93
N LEU A 184 9.78 0.08 12.61
CA LEU A 184 8.71 -0.86 12.25
C LEU A 184 7.36 -0.28 12.71
N PRO A 185 6.32 -0.28 11.84
CA PRO A 185 4.99 0.17 12.21
C PRO A 185 4.45 -0.70 13.34
N SER A 186 3.96 -0.06 14.40
CA SER A 186 3.39 -0.75 15.56
C SER A 186 2.06 -1.44 15.22
N LEU A 187 1.34 -0.90 14.23
CA LEU A 187 0.04 -1.37 13.78
C LEU A 187 0.13 -2.37 12.62
N LEU A 188 1.35 -2.73 12.18
CA LEU A 188 1.52 -3.64 11.04
C LEU A 188 0.81 -4.98 11.26
N ILE A 189 1.11 -5.67 12.36
CA ILE A 189 0.57 -7.01 12.64
C ILE A 189 -0.94 -6.94 12.90
N PRO A 190 -1.46 -6.06 13.78
CA PRO A 190 -2.90 -5.99 14.02
C PRO A 190 -3.69 -5.63 12.76
N CYS A 191 -3.26 -4.63 11.99
CA CYS A 191 -3.93 -4.24 10.75
C CYS A 191 -3.84 -5.33 9.70
N LEU A 192 -2.73 -6.05 9.60
CA LEU A 192 -2.58 -7.18 8.66
C LEU A 192 -3.55 -8.30 9.01
N VAL A 193 -3.59 -8.71 10.28
CA VAL A 193 -4.50 -9.77 10.76
C VAL A 193 -5.95 -9.36 10.55
N GLY A 194 -6.34 -8.15 10.97
CA GLY A 194 -7.69 -7.64 10.79
C GLY A 194 -8.10 -7.56 9.31
N SER A 195 -7.19 -7.11 8.45
CA SER A 195 -7.44 -7.00 7.00
C SER A 195 -7.59 -8.38 6.35
N VAL A 196 -6.74 -9.34 6.70
CA VAL A 196 -6.82 -10.72 6.20
C VAL A 196 -8.11 -11.40 6.66
N LEU A 197 -8.49 -11.26 7.93
CA LEU A 197 -9.73 -11.84 8.46
C LEU A 197 -10.96 -11.25 7.77
N VAL A 198 -11.04 -9.92 7.63
CA VAL A 198 -12.14 -9.26 6.93
C VAL A 198 -12.17 -9.64 5.46
N GLY A 199 -11.01 -9.68 4.78
CA GLY A 199 -10.90 -10.09 3.39
C GLY A 199 -11.38 -11.52 3.15
N LEU A 200 -10.93 -12.48 3.96
CA LEU A 200 -11.37 -13.87 3.88
C LEU A 200 -12.87 -14.01 4.15
N LEU A 201 -13.40 -13.25 5.11
CA LEU A 201 -14.83 -13.26 5.44
C LEU A 201 -15.67 -12.78 4.25
N VAL A 202 -15.35 -11.62 3.66
CA VAL A 202 -16.15 -11.10 2.54
C VAL A 202 -15.99 -11.92 1.26
N TRP A 203 -14.80 -12.49 1.02
CA TRP A 203 -14.61 -13.47 -0.05
C TRP A 203 -15.51 -14.69 0.15
N GLY A 204 -15.52 -15.27 1.36
CA GLY A 204 -16.38 -16.41 1.67
C GLY A 204 -17.88 -16.12 1.55
N ILE A 205 -18.33 -14.93 1.97
CA ILE A 205 -19.73 -14.50 1.80
C ILE A 205 -20.08 -14.35 0.32
N TYR A 206 -19.18 -13.77 -0.49
CA TYR A 206 -19.39 -13.60 -1.92
C TYR A 206 -19.53 -14.95 -2.64
N GLU A 207 -18.61 -15.88 -2.39
CA GLU A 207 -18.63 -17.24 -2.96
C GLU A 207 -19.88 -18.02 -2.54
N TRP A 208 -20.33 -17.87 -1.29
CA TRP A 208 -21.55 -18.51 -0.82
C TRP A 208 -22.82 -17.93 -1.44
N TRP A 209 -22.86 -16.61 -1.66
CA TRP A 209 -24.00 -15.95 -2.29
C TRP A 209 -24.10 -16.27 -3.79
N GLY A 210 -22.97 -16.38 -4.48
CA GLY A 210 -22.92 -16.70 -5.91
C GLY A 210 -23.77 -15.77 -6.80
N PRO A 211 -23.66 -14.43 -6.66
CA PRO A 211 -24.43 -13.50 -7.48
C PRO A 211 -24.13 -13.73 -8.97
N THR A 212 -25.18 -13.68 -9.79
CA THR A 212 -25.06 -13.83 -11.25
C THR A 212 -25.45 -12.54 -11.95
N GLY A 213 -24.51 -11.97 -12.68
CA GLY A 213 -24.72 -10.83 -13.56
C GLY A 213 -24.28 -9.49 -12.95
N LYS A 214 -23.87 -8.57 -13.83
CA LYS A 214 -23.16 -7.33 -13.45
C LYS A 214 -23.85 -6.46 -12.41
N LEU A 215 -25.19 -6.39 -12.43
CA LEU A 215 -25.93 -5.60 -11.46
C LEU A 215 -25.85 -6.21 -10.06
N MET A 216 -25.94 -7.54 -9.95
CA MET A 216 -25.81 -8.24 -8.68
C MET A 216 -24.37 -8.16 -8.18
N ASP A 217 -23.37 -8.28 -9.06
CA ASP A 217 -21.96 -8.10 -8.69
C ASP A 217 -21.69 -6.69 -8.15
N LEU A 218 -22.27 -5.66 -8.78
CA LEU A 218 -22.17 -4.29 -8.29
C LEU A 218 -22.82 -4.11 -6.91
N LEU A 219 -24.03 -4.63 -6.71
CA LEU A 219 -24.70 -4.54 -5.41
C LEU A 219 -23.96 -5.33 -4.33
N ALA A 220 -23.43 -6.50 -4.67
CA ALA A 220 -22.62 -7.32 -3.77
C ALA A 220 -21.33 -6.58 -3.39
N LEU A 221 -20.62 -5.97 -4.34
CA LEU A 221 -19.43 -5.15 -4.05
C LEU A 221 -19.76 -4.00 -3.11
N LEU A 222 -20.84 -3.25 -3.36
CA LEU A 222 -21.22 -2.13 -2.49
C LEU A 222 -21.56 -2.61 -1.06
N ALA A 223 -22.32 -3.70 -0.94
CA ALA A 223 -22.70 -4.26 0.35
C ALA A 223 -21.49 -4.83 1.10
N LEU A 224 -20.64 -5.63 0.44
CA LEU A 224 -19.49 -6.28 1.04
C LEU A 224 -18.37 -5.30 1.38
N CYS A 225 -18.10 -4.31 0.54
CA CYS A 225 -17.14 -3.24 0.87
C CYS A 225 -17.64 -2.41 2.07
N SER A 226 -18.93 -2.11 2.15
CA SER A 226 -19.52 -1.41 3.29
C SER A 226 -19.44 -2.24 4.58
N LEU A 227 -19.73 -3.55 4.48
CA LEU A 227 -19.59 -4.49 5.59
C LEU A 227 -18.13 -4.60 6.05
N ALA A 228 -17.19 -4.78 5.12
CA ALA A 228 -15.77 -4.85 5.41
C ALA A 228 -15.26 -3.60 6.10
N LEU A 229 -15.65 -2.42 5.61
CA LEU A 229 -15.29 -1.14 6.22
C LEU A 229 -15.84 -1.03 7.64
N GLY A 230 -17.10 -1.42 7.86
CA GLY A 230 -17.73 -1.43 9.18
C GLY A 230 -17.03 -2.38 10.15
N LEU A 231 -16.76 -3.61 9.73
CA LEU A 231 -16.07 -4.63 10.54
C LEU A 231 -14.64 -4.22 10.87
N TYR A 232 -13.89 -3.73 9.89
CA TYR A 232 -12.53 -3.27 10.09
C TYR A 232 -12.47 -2.03 11.00
N ALA A 233 -13.39 -1.07 10.82
CA ALA A 233 -13.49 0.08 11.72
C ALA A 233 -13.91 -0.33 13.13
N GLY A 234 -14.75 -1.35 13.29
CA GLY A 234 -15.07 -1.96 14.59
C GLY A 234 -13.84 -2.61 15.24
N PHE A 235 -13.09 -3.38 14.46
CA PHE A 235 -11.84 -4.02 14.89
C PHE A 235 -10.80 -3.00 15.37
N LEU A 236 -10.60 -1.91 14.62
CA LEU A 236 -9.69 -0.83 15.03
C LEU A 236 -10.15 -0.13 16.32
N ARG A 237 -11.46 0.05 16.50
CA ARG A 237 -12.02 0.62 17.75
C ARG A 237 -11.75 -0.28 18.96
N VAL A 238 -11.89 -1.60 18.80
CA VAL A 238 -11.60 -2.57 19.87
C VAL A 238 -10.13 -2.56 20.25
N LEU A 239 -9.23 -2.39 19.27
CA LEU A 239 -7.80 -2.25 19.53
C LEU A 239 -7.41 -0.89 20.12
N GLY A 240 -8.35 0.05 20.28
CA GLY A 240 -8.05 1.40 20.75
C GLY A 240 -7.15 2.19 19.79
N VAL A 241 -7.13 1.82 18.51
CA VAL A 241 -6.34 2.51 17.49
C VAL A 241 -7.01 3.84 17.18
N SER A 242 -6.66 4.86 17.95
CA SER A 242 -6.83 6.24 17.50
C SER A 242 -5.64 6.58 16.63
N ILE A 243 -5.86 6.93 15.36
CA ILE A 243 -4.91 7.75 14.62
C ILE A 243 -4.95 9.11 15.32
N THR A 244 -4.25 9.25 16.44
CA THR A 244 -4.15 10.52 17.15
C THR A 244 -3.58 11.51 16.15
N GLN A 245 -4.34 12.56 15.86
CA GLN A 245 -3.84 13.75 15.24
C GLN A 245 -2.73 14.30 16.14
N ARG A 246 -1.47 14.00 15.82
CA ARG A 246 -0.41 14.95 16.15
C ARG A 246 -0.61 16.12 15.19
N LEU A 247 -1.39 17.11 15.63
CA LEU A 247 -1.44 18.40 14.95
C LEU A 247 -0.04 19.02 15.09
N PRO A 248 0.67 19.31 13.98
CA PRO A 248 1.95 20.01 14.07
C PRO A 248 1.70 21.44 14.57
N GLY A 249 2.29 21.84 15.71
CA GLY A 249 2.39 23.28 16.04
C GLY A 249 2.22 23.74 17.50
N SER A 250 2.12 22.90 18.53
CA SER A 250 2.14 23.41 19.93
C SER A 250 3.56 23.56 20.52
N GLY A 251 4.59 23.53 19.67
CA GLY A 251 5.90 24.08 20.03
C GLY A 251 5.81 25.59 19.93
N THR A 252 5.78 26.25 21.08
CA THR A 252 5.89 27.72 21.24
C THR A 252 6.80 28.33 20.17
N GLN A 253 6.25 29.10 19.24
CA GLN A 253 7.08 30.00 18.45
C GLN A 253 7.80 30.93 19.44
N PRO A 254 9.13 31.10 19.36
CA PRO A 254 9.81 32.16 20.07
C PRO A 254 9.14 33.49 19.68
N GLU A 255 8.78 34.32 20.67
CA GLU A 255 8.32 35.69 20.42
C GLU A 255 9.30 36.39 19.47
N PRO A 256 8.81 37.13 18.45
CA PRO A 256 9.69 37.91 17.61
C PRO A 256 10.45 38.94 18.47
N GLU A 257 11.79 38.83 18.47
CA GLU A 257 12.67 39.77 19.14
C GLU A 257 12.38 41.18 18.58
N PRO A 258 12.06 42.18 19.43
CA PRO A 258 11.75 43.52 18.95
C PRO A 258 12.97 44.12 18.23
N PRO A 259 12.74 44.93 17.18
CA PRO A 259 13.82 45.50 16.39
C PRO A 259 14.77 46.28 17.29
N ARG A 260 16.06 45.93 17.25
CA ARG A 260 17.12 46.70 17.91
C ARG A 260 17.23 48.04 17.19
N VAL A 261 16.86 49.10 17.91
CA VAL A 261 17.05 50.51 17.51
C VAL A 261 18.51 50.89 17.69
#